data_AF-A0AAW1LSF8-F1
#
_entry.id   AF-A0AAW1LSF8-F1
#
_cell.length_a   1.000
_cell.length_b   1.000
_cell.length_c   1.000
_cell.angle_alpha   90.00
_cell.angle_beta   90.00
_cell.angle_gamma   90.00
#
_symmetry.space_group_name_H-M   'P 1'
#
loop_
_entity.id
_entity.type
_entity.pdbx_description
1 polymer ?
#
loop_
_entity_poly.entity_id
_entity_poly.type
_entity_poly.pdbx_seq_one_letter_code
_entity_poly.pdbx_strand_id
1 'polypeptide(L)'
;MYYGQSTLDIRSLAYQMAKINNINYPNTYDTNEHGFLKRSPDLSIREAEGCNLSRIASFNYHNVTKFYENLEVALKRFPGQYADGSRVFYLDETATTTVQKPKKIVT
;
A
#
# COMPACT_ATOMS: atom_id res chain seq x y z
N MET A 1 -11.59 -13.13 9.47
CA MET A 1 -11.52 -12.03 8.50
C MET A 1 -10.26 -12.21 7.68
N TYR A 2 -10.36 -12.54 6.40
CA TYR A 2 -9.22 -12.72 5.50
C TYR A 2 -9.11 -11.47 4.60
N TYR A 3 -8.22 -10.55 4.95
CA TYR A 3 -7.95 -9.34 4.16
C TYR A 3 -6.54 -9.38 3.59
N GLY A 4 -6.34 -8.77 2.42
CA GLY A 4 -5.01 -8.62 1.82
C GLY A 4 -4.47 -9.86 1.11
N GLN A 5 -5.33 -10.82 0.80
CA GLN A 5 -4.93 -12.03 0.07
C GLN A 5 -4.74 -11.73 -1.42
N SER A 6 -3.66 -12.26 -1.98
CA SER A 6 -3.43 -12.14 -3.41
C SER A 6 -4.40 -13.02 -4.20
N THR A 7 -4.48 -12.78 -5.51
CA THR A 7 -5.29 -13.62 -6.40
C THR A 7 -4.85 -15.10 -6.39
N LEU A 8 -3.59 -15.40 -6.09
CA LEU A 8 -3.09 -16.77 -6.00
C LEU A 8 -3.53 -17.45 -4.71
N ASP A 9 -3.47 -16.73 -3.59
CA ASP A 9 -3.83 -17.27 -2.27
C ASP A 9 -5.31 -17.66 -2.24
N ILE A 10 -6.19 -16.84 -2.83
CA ILE A 10 -7.63 -17.13 -2.90
C ILE A 10 -7.95 -18.30 -3.82
N ARG A 11 -7.22 -18.42 -4.93
CA ARG A 11 -7.38 -19.55 -5.85
C ARG A 11 -6.98 -20.86 -5.19
N SER A 12 -5.83 -20.89 -4.52
CA SER A 12 -5.36 -22.06 -3.78
C SER A 12 -6.34 -22.42 -2.66
N LEU A 13 -6.83 -21.43 -1.91
CA LEU A 13 -7.82 -21.64 -0.86
C LEU A 13 -9.13 -22.22 -1.41
N ALA A 14 -9.65 -21.68 -2.51
CA ALA A 14 -10.88 -22.16 -3.15
C ALA A 14 -10.71 -23.61 -3.64
N TYR A 15 -9.56 -23.94 -4.23
CA TYR A 15 -9.23 -25.30 -4.65
C TYR A 15 -9.18 -26.27 -3.46
N GLN A 16 -8.43 -25.92 -2.41
CA GLN A 16 -8.32 -26.75 -1.21
C GLN A 16 -9.69 -26.96 -0.56
N MET A 17 -10.51 -25.91 -0.49
CA MET A 17 -11.85 -25.99 0.06
C MET A 17 -12.77 -26.91 -0.77
N ALA A 18 -12.68 -26.86 -2.09
CA ALA A 18 -13.45 -27.74 -2.96
C ALA A 18 -13.01 -29.21 -2.80
N LYS A 19 -11.70 -29.46 -2.72
CA LYS A 19 -11.11 -30.79 -2.52
C LYS A 19 -11.47 -31.39 -1.15
N ILE A 20 -11.38 -30.61 -0.07
CA ILE A 20 -11.73 -31.06 1.29
C ILE A 20 -13.22 -31.38 1.40
N ASN A 21 -14.08 -30.56 0.78
CA ASN A 21 -15.52 -30.73 0.84
C ASN A 21 -16.09 -31.69 -0.22
N ASN A 22 -15.24 -32.37 -0.99
CA ASN A 22 -15.63 -33.26 -2.09
C ASN A 22 -16.61 -32.61 -3.08
N ILE A 23 -16.47 -31.30 -3.30
CA ILE A 23 -17.30 -30.57 -4.27
C ILE A 23 -16.78 -30.91 -5.66
N ASN A 24 -17.67 -31.21 -6.60
CA ASN A 24 -17.27 -31.47 -7.98
C ASN A 24 -16.76 -30.18 -8.63
N TYR A 25 -15.54 -30.19 -9.16
CA TYR A 25 -14.95 -29.08 -9.90
C TYR A 25 -14.31 -29.59 -11.20
N PRO A 26 -14.20 -28.76 -12.24
CA PRO A 26 -13.61 -29.18 -13.52
C PRO A 26 -12.14 -29.59 -13.36
N ASN A 27 -11.72 -30.69 -14.01
CA ASN A 27 -10.32 -31.17 -14.00
C ASN A 27 -9.31 -30.12 -14.51
N THR A 28 -9.75 -29.14 -15.29
CA THR A 28 -8.95 -27.98 -15.70
C THR A 28 -8.50 -27.11 -14.52
N TYR A 29 -9.09 -27.25 -13.34
CA TYR A 29 -8.70 -26.47 -12.15
C TYR A 29 -7.47 -27.05 -11.46
N ASP A 30 -7.15 -28.33 -11.71
CA ASP A 30 -5.86 -28.91 -11.27
C ASP A 30 -4.68 -28.30 -12.05
N THR A 31 -4.93 -27.67 -13.20
CA THR A 31 -3.90 -27.08 -14.08
C THR A 31 -4.03 -25.56 -14.26
N ASN A 32 -5.23 -24.99 -14.12
CA ASN A 32 -5.49 -23.57 -14.36
C ASN A 32 -6.57 -23.00 -13.43
N GLU A 33 -6.13 -22.25 -12.43
CA GLU A 33 -6.96 -21.64 -11.39
C GLU A 33 -7.71 -20.36 -11.83
N HIS A 34 -7.66 -20.01 -13.11
CA HIS A 34 -8.07 -18.68 -13.62
C HIS A 34 -9.59 -18.41 -13.66
N GLY A 35 -10.45 -19.41 -13.44
CA GLY A 35 -11.90 -19.27 -13.61
C GLY A 35 -12.65 -18.60 -12.45
N PHE A 36 -12.08 -18.57 -11.25
CA PHE A 36 -12.82 -18.21 -10.03
C PHE A 36 -13.28 -16.75 -9.97
N LEU A 37 -12.39 -15.80 -10.29
CA LEU A 37 -12.71 -14.37 -10.28
C LEU A 37 -13.72 -13.99 -11.37
N LYS A 38 -13.73 -14.68 -12.52
CA LYS A 38 -14.71 -14.41 -13.58
C LYS A 38 -16.15 -14.77 -13.19
N ARG A 39 -16.34 -15.67 -12.23
CA ARG A 39 -17.67 -16.15 -11.80
C ARG A 39 -18.20 -15.46 -10.54
N SER A 40 -17.36 -14.64 -9.90
CA SER A 40 -17.67 -14.00 -8.63
C SER A 40 -17.72 -12.49 -8.85
N PRO A 41 -18.85 -11.92 -9.30
CA PRO A 41 -18.94 -10.50 -9.64
C PRO A 41 -18.75 -9.59 -8.43
N ASP A 42 -18.95 -10.10 -7.22
CA ASP A 42 -18.74 -9.37 -5.96
C ASP A 42 -17.26 -9.22 -5.61
N LEU A 43 -16.35 -9.96 -6.26
CA LEU A 43 -14.92 -9.89 -6.00
C LEU A 43 -14.22 -8.92 -6.95
N SER A 44 -13.48 -7.98 -6.39
CA SER A 44 -12.71 -6.98 -7.12
C SER A 44 -11.21 -7.13 -6.84
N ILE A 45 -10.37 -7.00 -7.86
CA ILE A 45 -8.92 -6.88 -7.66
C ILE A 45 -8.61 -5.41 -7.42
N ARG A 46 -8.03 -5.10 -6.26
CA ARG A 46 -7.58 -3.76 -5.91
C ARG A 46 -6.09 -3.74 -5.66
N GLU A 47 -5.47 -2.63 -6.05
CA GLU A 47 -4.09 -2.31 -5.72
C GLU A 47 -4.14 -1.09 -4.83
N ALA A 48 -3.52 -1.18 -3.65
CA ALA A 48 -3.41 -0.03 -2.77
C ALA A 48 -2.58 1.05 -3.46
N GLU A 49 -2.76 2.31 -3.06
CA GLU A 49 -1.80 3.34 -3.44
C GLU A 49 -0.48 3.08 -2.71
N GLY A 50 0.63 3.14 -3.43
CA GLY A 50 1.95 2.93 -2.82
C GLY A 50 2.18 3.99 -1.75
N CYS A 51 2.46 3.56 -0.53
CA CYS A 51 2.83 4.47 0.56
C CYS A 51 4.29 4.25 0.97
N ASN A 52 4.98 5.35 1.29
CA ASN A 52 6.34 5.27 1.83
C ASN A 52 6.28 4.73 3.27
N LEU A 53 7.01 3.66 3.56
CA LEU A 53 7.06 3.05 4.89
C LEU A 53 7.53 4.05 5.97
N SER A 54 8.50 4.91 5.64
CA SER A 54 8.96 5.98 6.52
C SER A 54 7.85 6.99 6.82
N ARG A 55 6.94 7.24 5.88
CA ARG A 55 5.77 8.09 6.15
C ARG A 55 4.83 7.41 7.14
N ILE A 56 4.54 6.12 6.97
CA ILE A 56 3.68 5.38 7.91
C ILE A 56 4.30 5.34 9.31
N ALA A 57 5.58 5.03 9.42
CA ALA A 57 6.26 4.89 10.70
C ALA A 57 6.51 6.23 11.40
N SER A 58 6.85 7.27 10.63
CA SER A 58 7.32 8.54 11.20
C SER A 58 6.27 9.63 11.28
N PHE A 59 5.10 9.48 10.65
CA PHE A 59 4.03 10.49 10.70
C PHE A 59 3.15 10.32 11.95
N ASN A 60 3.73 10.61 13.10
CA ASN A 60 3.06 10.59 14.40
C ASN A 60 3.23 11.93 15.12
N TYR A 61 2.40 12.19 16.13
CA TYR A 61 2.38 13.47 16.85
C TYR A 61 3.77 13.89 17.33
N HIS A 62 4.52 12.98 17.97
CA HIS A 62 5.85 13.29 18.50
C HIS A 62 6.82 13.77 17.42
N ASN A 63 6.92 13.01 16.32
CA ASN A 63 7.85 13.33 15.23
C ASN A 63 7.44 14.58 14.46
N VAL A 64 6.13 14.79 14.26
CA VAL A 64 5.62 16.00 13.59
C VAL A 64 5.88 17.24 14.45
N THR A 65 5.63 17.17 15.76
CA THR A 65 5.96 18.26 16.69
C THR A 65 7.45 18.59 16.64
N LYS A 66 8.31 17.58 16.76
CA LYS A 66 9.76 17.75 16.72
C LYS A 66 10.26 18.31 15.38
N PHE A 67 9.62 17.94 14.27
CA PHE A 67 9.91 18.52 12.96
C PHE A 67 9.64 20.03 12.93
N TYR A 68 8.47 20.47 13.41
CA TYR A 68 8.12 21.89 13.43
C TYR A 68 8.96 22.71 14.41
N GLU A 69 9.33 22.14 15.57
CA GLU A 69 10.28 22.77 16.51
C GLU A 69 11.64 23.03 15.83
N ASN A 70 12.18 22.01 15.15
CA ASN A 70 13.43 22.15 14.41
C ASN A 70 13.32 23.14 13.25
N LEU A 71 12.19 23.14 12.54
CA LEU A 71 11.92 24.09 11.46
C LEU A 71 11.91 25.53 12.01
N GLU A 72 11.24 25.77 13.13
CA GLU A 72 11.21 27.09 13.76
C GLU A 72 12.61 27.57 14.15
N VAL A 73 13.42 26.69 14.75
CA VAL A 73 14.83 27.00 15.08
C VAL A 73 15.64 27.34 13.83
N ALA A 74 15.46 26.58 12.75
CA ALA A 74 16.15 26.82 11.48
C ALA A 74 15.76 28.17 10.85
N LEU A 75 14.47 28.50 10.84
CA LEU A 75 13.96 29.77 10.32
C LEU A 75 14.47 30.97 11.14
N LYS A 76 14.47 30.86 12.48
CA LYS A 76 14.97 31.90 13.38
C LYS A 76 16.47 32.12 13.30
N ARG A 77 17.24 31.14 12.82
CA ARG A 77 18.70 31.25 12.69
C ARG A 77 19.13 32.30 11.67
N PHE A 78 18.30 32.56 10.65
CA PHE A 78 18.56 33.58 9.62
C PHE A 78 17.29 34.40 9.33
N PRO A 79 16.93 35.32 10.24
CA PRO A 79 15.63 36.00 10.24
C PRO A 79 15.40 36.91 9.01
N GLY A 80 16.43 37.22 8.22
CA GLY A 80 16.29 38.00 6.98
C GLY A 80 16.29 37.17 5.69
N GLN A 81 16.64 35.87 5.74
CA GLN A 81 16.79 35.04 4.54
C GLN A 81 15.66 34.02 4.38
N TYR A 82 15.12 33.50 5.48
CA TYR A 82 14.12 32.41 5.42
C TYR A 82 12.74 32.82 5.99
N ALA A 83 12.57 34.06 6.45
CA ALA A 83 11.38 34.49 7.17
C ALA A 83 10.10 34.60 6.33
N ASP A 84 10.20 34.79 5.01
CA ASP A 84 9.06 34.92 4.10
C ASP A 84 8.61 33.59 3.49
N GLY A 85 9.32 32.49 3.77
CA GLY A 85 9.06 31.16 3.20
C GLY A 85 9.38 31.02 1.70
N SER A 86 9.78 32.09 1.00
CA SER A 86 10.03 32.09 -0.45
C SER A 86 11.22 31.21 -0.86
N ARG A 87 12.02 30.81 0.13
CA ARG A 87 13.22 29.98 -0.03
C ARG A 87 13.08 28.58 0.58
N VAL A 88 11.85 28.17 0.92
CA VAL A 88 11.55 26.83 1.42
C VAL A 88 10.94 26.04 0.27
N PHE A 89 11.68 25.04 -0.21
CA PHE A 89 11.24 24.19 -1.31
C PHE A 89 10.90 22.79 -0.78
N TYR A 90 9.81 22.21 -1.25
CA TYR A 90 9.54 20.79 -1.05
C TYR A 90 10.50 19.99 -1.92
N LEU A 91 11.12 18.95 -1.33
CA LEU A 91 12.10 18.11 -2.01
C LEU A 91 11.44 16.95 -2.82
N ASP A 92 10.12 16.92 -2.86
CA ASP A 92 9.33 15.83 -3.45
C ASP A 92 9.44 15.76 -4.99
N GLU A 93 9.91 16.82 -5.65
CA GLU A 93 10.15 16.85 -7.10
C GLU A 93 11.44 16.12 -7.56
N THR A 94 12.24 15.55 -6.66
CA THR A 94 13.52 14.89 -7.03
C THR A 94 13.37 13.52 -7.72
N ALA A 95 12.16 13.12 -8.12
CA ALA A 95 11.80 11.90 -8.86
C ALA A 95 12.35 10.56 -8.29
N THR A 96 12.93 10.59 -7.10
CA THR A 96 13.47 9.40 -6.43
C THR A 96 12.37 8.78 -5.60
N THR A 97 11.68 7.80 -6.19
CA THR A 97 10.57 7.11 -5.52
C THR A 97 11.08 6.16 -4.45
N THR A 98 10.74 6.44 -3.20
CA THR A 98 11.01 5.59 -2.02
C THR A 98 9.79 4.74 -1.63
N VAL A 99 8.79 4.73 -2.50
CA VAL A 99 7.48 4.11 -2.27
C VAL A 99 7.54 2.64 -2.65
N GLN A 100 7.06 1.76 -1.78
CA GLN A 100 6.98 0.33 -2.10
C GLN A 100 5.88 0.09 -3.15
N LYS A 101 6.13 -0.83 -4.08
CA LYS A 101 5.11 -1.29 -5.03
C LYS A 101 4.12 -2.20 -4.29
N PRO A 102 2.86 -1.77 -4.10
CA PRO A 102 1.87 -2.58 -3.40
C PRO A 102 1.48 -3.79 -4.24
N LYS A 103 1.11 -4.88 -3.55
CA LYS A 103 0.60 -6.07 -4.23
C LYS A 103 -0.89 -5.90 -4.55
N LYS A 104 -1.32 -6.52 -5.65
CA LYS A 104 -2.74 -6.65 -6.00
C LYS A 104 -3.40 -7.66 -5.07
N ILE A 105 -4.46 -7.22 -4.41
CA ILE A 105 -5.26 -8.02 -3.48
C ILE A 105 -6.68 -8.17 -4.01
N VAL A 106 -7.40 -9.18 -3.54
CA VAL A 106 -8.83 -9.30 -3.82
C VAL A 106 -9.62 -8.76 -2.63
N THR A 107 -10.68 -8.02 -2.93
CA THR A 107 -11.63 -7.40 -2.00
C THR A 107 -13.04 -7.56 -2.48
#